data_AF-A0A2W5XHB9-F1
#
_entry.id   AF-A0A2W5XHB9-F1
#
_cell.length_a   1.000
_cell.length_b   1.000
_cell.length_c   1.000
_cell.angle_alpha   90.00
_cell.angle_beta   90.00
_cell.angle_gamma   90.00
#
_symmetry.space_group_name_H-M   'P 1'
#
loop_
_entity.id
_entity.type
_entity.pdbx_description
1 polymer ?
#
loop_
_entity_poly.entity_id
_entity_poly.type
_entity_poly.pdbx_seq_one_letter_code
_entity_poly.pdbx_strand_id
1 'polypeptide(L)'
;MRGAPSANVQLLQPSLEHLSDRINALVQARVLVPPVAPVTTLPRIRKSVSLAARAQAVASTAMVMATVIQAESAAQIAQAAAPRADAIEAAKTDSLSGYNGFGVDDVVELHDNGVTSSFIVDMKRAGYSGLSAGQLIDLRNHGVSAAFARSVTADGQRKVDVNTLIRLCDHGISAGYANALSRSGLTGLSTDDLIALRDHGVSAEYVTALARAGYKALATADIMRLYDNGVNAAYIQRVRHDLNSTHLTIDQLIRLRDSGI
;
A
#
# COMPACT_ATOMS: atom_id res chain seq x y z
N MET A 1 3.40 -28.87 19.96
CA MET A 1 3.24 -27.72 19.03
C MET A 1 4.00 -26.54 19.63
N ARG A 2 4.99 -26.01 18.91
CA ARG A 2 5.64 -24.70 19.13
C ARG A 2 4.56 -23.63 18.87
N GLY A 3 4.45 -22.54 19.62
CA GLY A 3 5.49 -21.54 19.88
C GLY A 3 5.15 -20.29 19.06
N ALA A 4 5.02 -19.15 19.77
CA ALA A 4 4.72 -17.77 19.36
C ALA A 4 5.62 -17.23 18.20
N PRO A 5 5.64 -15.94 17.78
CA PRO A 5 5.08 -14.71 18.38
C PRO A 5 4.58 -13.63 17.37
N SER A 6 4.13 -12.46 17.86
CA SER A 6 4.34 -11.09 17.32
C SER A 6 3.29 -10.13 17.89
N ALA A 7 3.49 -8.83 18.09
CA ALA A 7 4.64 -7.93 18.31
C ALA A 7 3.95 -6.57 18.50
N ASN A 8 4.07 -5.98 19.69
CA ASN A 8 3.46 -4.72 20.07
C ASN A 8 4.40 -3.58 19.65
N VAL A 9 3.95 -2.65 18.80
CA VAL A 9 4.73 -1.48 18.39
C VAL A 9 4.24 -0.26 19.15
N GLN A 10 5.10 0.17 20.06
CA GLN A 10 5.05 1.40 20.84
C GLN A 10 5.11 2.63 19.90
N LEU A 11 4.09 3.49 19.93
CA LEU A 11 4.18 4.86 19.44
C LEU A 11 3.98 5.82 20.61
N LEU A 12 5.00 6.65 20.84
CA LEU A 12 5.12 7.64 21.89
C LEU A 12 4.01 8.71 21.81
N GLN A 13 3.35 8.94 22.94
CA GLN A 13 2.72 10.22 23.30
C GLN A 13 3.29 10.61 24.68
N PRO A 14 3.96 11.76 24.85
CA PRO A 14 4.44 12.20 26.16
C PRO A 14 3.27 12.69 27.02
N SER A 15 3.17 12.12 28.22
CA SER A 15 2.14 12.37 29.23
C SER A 15 2.16 13.82 29.74
N LEU A 16 0.99 14.46 29.79
CA LEU A 16 0.76 15.84 30.27
C LEU A 16 0.98 16.05 31.78
N GLU A 17 1.52 15.07 32.52
CA GLU A 17 1.64 15.13 33.99
C GLU A 17 2.78 16.04 34.50
N HIS A 18 3.78 16.37 33.68
CA HIS A 18 4.99 17.08 34.17
C HIS A 18 4.96 18.62 34.06
N LEU A 19 3.84 19.22 33.65
CA LEU A 19 3.73 20.68 33.51
C LEU A 19 3.53 21.41 34.86
N SER A 20 2.78 20.81 35.78
CA SER A 20 2.54 21.39 37.13
C SER A 20 3.84 21.45 37.95
N ASP A 21 4.65 20.39 37.89
CA ASP A 21 5.91 20.29 38.63
C ASP A 21 6.97 21.28 38.12
N ARG A 22 7.01 21.53 36.81
CA ARG A 22 7.94 22.51 36.21
C ARG A 22 7.57 23.95 36.57
N ILE A 23 6.28 24.26 36.68
CA ILE A 23 5.81 25.58 37.12
C ILE A 23 6.14 25.78 38.61
N ASN A 24 5.95 24.76 39.45
CA ASN A 24 6.24 24.83 40.88
C ASN A 24 7.74 24.98 41.17
N ALA A 25 8.60 24.34 40.37
CA ALA A 25 10.07 24.46 40.47
C ALA A 25 10.58 25.87 40.10
N LEU A 26 9.94 26.57 39.16
CA LEU A 26 10.31 27.93 38.77
C LEU A 26 9.87 29.00 39.79
N VAL A 27 8.81 28.74 40.56
CA VAL A 27 8.35 29.62 41.64
C VAL A 27 9.24 29.52 42.89
N GLN A 28 9.77 28.33 43.20
CA GLN A 28 10.63 28.09 44.37
C GLN A 28 12.05 28.68 44.22
N ALA A 29 12.55 28.88 42.99
CA ALA A 29 13.92 29.34 42.74
C ALA A 29 14.16 30.85 42.98
N ARG A 30 13.18 31.63 43.45
CA ARG A 30 13.28 33.10 43.59
C ARG A 30 13.29 33.64 45.03
N VAL A 31 13.52 32.80 46.04
CA VAL A 31 13.68 33.26 47.44
C VAL A 31 14.96 32.70 48.05
N LEU A 32 16.10 33.30 47.70
CA LEU A 32 17.34 33.12 48.47
C LEU A 32 17.75 34.46 49.08
N VAL A 33 17.40 34.64 50.34
CA VAL A 33 17.86 35.73 51.21
C VAL A 33 19.17 35.27 51.86
N PRO A 34 20.30 36.00 51.75
CA PRO A 34 21.54 35.61 52.40
C PRO A 34 21.49 35.82 53.94
N PRO A 35 22.27 35.06 54.72
CA PRO A 35 22.26 35.11 56.18
C PRO A 35 22.97 36.36 56.76
N VAL A 36 22.42 36.87 57.87
CA VAL A 36 22.83 38.09 58.58
C VAL A 36 23.84 37.76 59.70
N ALA A 37 24.95 38.50 59.77
CA ALA A 37 25.98 38.44 60.82
C ALA A 37 25.55 39.18 62.12
N PRO A 38 26.13 38.87 63.30
CA PRO A 38 25.67 39.42 64.58
C PRO A 38 26.03 40.89 64.82
N VAL A 39 25.22 41.51 65.68
CA VAL A 39 25.04 42.94 65.93
C VAL A 39 26.20 43.59 66.68
N THR A 40 26.65 44.75 66.22
CA THR A 40 27.23 45.81 67.05
C THR A 40 26.55 47.15 66.70
N THR A 41 26.16 47.85 67.75
CA THR A 41 25.21 48.98 67.90
C THR A 41 25.44 50.20 67.01
N LEU A 42 24.37 50.76 66.40
CA LEU A 42 24.11 52.21 66.09
C LEU A 42 22.74 52.34 65.35
N PRO A 43 22.15 53.56 65.21
CA PRO A 43 20.77 53.82 65.59
C PRO A 43 19.71 53.48 64.53
N ARG A 44 18.52 53.22 65.07
CA ARG A 44 17.28 52.76 64.43
C ARG A 44 16.68 53.84 63.52
N ILE A 45 16.67 53.61 62.19
CA ILE A 45 15.78 54.32 61.25
C ILE A 45 15.06 53.28 60.39
N ARG A 46 13.79 53.01 60.70
CA ARG A 46 12.91 52.21 59.84
C ARG A 46 12.44 53.09 58.68
N LYS A 47 12.85 52.79 57.44
CA LYS A 47 12.07 53.19 56.25
C LYS A 47 11.16 52.02 55.89
N SER A 48 9.91 52.08 56.32
CA SER A 48 8.86 51.18 55.86
C SER A 48 8.57 51.48 54.38
N VAL A 49 8.99 50.60 53.47
CA VAL A 49 8.43 50.60 52.11
C VAL A 49 6.98 50.18 52.24
N SER A 50 6.06 51.07 51.86
CA SER A 50 4.63 50.88 52.07
C SER A 50 4.12 49.66 51.31
N LEU A 51 3.12 48.99 51.87
CA LEU A 51 2.38 47.89 51.22
C LEU A 51 1.84 48.32 49.83
N ALA A 52 1.53 49.61 49.68
CA ALA A 52 1.11 50.23 48.42
C ALA A 52 2.20 50.16 47.32
N ALA A 53 3.47 50.36 47.67
CA ALA A 53 4.56 50.26 46.69
C ALA A 53 4.77 48.82 46.18
N ARG A 54 4.51 47.81 47.01
CA ARG A 54 4.58 46.39 46.61
C ARG A 54 3.36 46.00 45.77
N ALA A 55 2.17 46.53 46.07
CA ALA A 55 0.97 46.31 45.27
C ALA A 55 1.08 46.91 43.85
N GLN A 56 1.69 48.09 43.73
CA GLN A 56 1.85 48.78 42.45
C GLN A 56 2.83 48.08 41.51
N ALA A 57 3.89 47.45 42.06
CA ALA A 57 4.83 46.64 41.27
C ALA A 57 4.23 45.31 40.76
N VAL A 58 3.32 44.69 41.53
CA VAL A 58 2.62 43.46 41.10
C VAL A 58 1.56 43.78 40.04
N ALA A 59 0.86 44.91 40.17
CA ALA A 59 -0.10 45.40 39.17
C ALA A 59 0.57 45.71 37.81
N SER A 60 1.74 46.37 37.80
CA SER A 60 2.49 46.63 36.56
C SER A 60 3.00 45.36 35.88
N THR A 61 3.39 44.34 36.66
CA THR A 61 3.85 43.06 36.11
C THR A 61 2.68 42.25 35.52
N ALA A 62 1.52 42.26 36.17
CA ALA A 62 0.32 41.59 35.67
C ALA A 62 -0.19 42.21 34.35
N MET A 63 -0.10 43.54 34.20
CA MET A 63 -0.54 44.24 33.01
C MET A 63 0.35 43.95 31.79
N VAL A 64 1.68 43.84 31.99
CA VAL A 64 2.62 43.43 30.93
C VAL A 64 2.37 41.99 30.51
N MET A 65 2.15 41.06 31.46
CA MET A 65 1.85 39.67 31.13
C MET A 65 0.50 39.50 30.41
N ALA A 66 -0.53 40.25 30.81
CA ALA A 66 -1.82 40.25 30.12
C ALA A 66 -1.70 40.76 28.67
N THR A 67 -0.87 41.79 28.45
CA THR A 67 -0.64 42.35 27.10
C THR A 67 0.12 41.39 26.19
N VAL A 68 1.11 40.66 26.73
CA VAL A 68 1.88 39.65 25.97
C VAL A 68 0.99 38.45 25.61
N ILE A 69 0.14 37.98 26.52
CA ILE A 69 -0.81 36.88 26.25
C ILE A 69 -1.82 37.27 25.15
N GLN A 70 -2.28 38.53 25.15
CA GLN A 70 -3.23 39.01 24.14
C GLN A 70 -2.57 39.13 22.75
N ALA A 71 -1.30 39.52 22.68
CA ALA A 71 -0.52 39.60 21.44
C ALA A 71 -0.15 38.22 20.87
N GLU A 72 0.18 37.24 21.72
CA GLU A 72 0.48 35.87 21.30
C GLU A 72 -0.75 35.15 20.74
N SER A 73 -1.95 35.38 21.31
CA SER A 73 -3.18 34.78 20.77
C SER A 73 -3.56 35.35 19.40
N ALA A 74 -3.31 36.64 19.17
CA ALA A 74 -3.56 37.27 17.87
C ALA A 74 -2.59 36.77 16.79
N ALA A 75 -1.32 36.53 17.15
CA ALA A 75 -0.31 35.98 16.25
C ALA A 75 -0.60 34.50 15.89
N GLN A 76 -1.05 33.69 16.86
CA GLN A 76 -1.43 32.29 16.62
C GLN A 76 -2.70 32.15 15.76
N ILE A 77 -3.68 33.05 15.94
CA ILE A 77 -4.89 33.10 15.11
C ILE A 77 -4.57 33.58 13.67
N ALA A 78 -3.62 34.51 13.51
CA ALA A 78 -3.17 34.96 12.19
C ALA A 78 -2.37 33.88 11.43
N GLN A 79 -1.53 33.10 12.13
CA GLN A 79 -0.76 31.98 11.55
C GLN A 79 -1.68 30.82 11.08
N ALA A 80 -2.90 30.71 11.61
CA ALA A 80 -3.88 29.70 11.23
C ALA A 80 -4.77 30.09 10.04
N ALA A 81 -4.66 31.33 9.53
CA ALA A 81 -5.57 31.90 8.53
C ALA A 81 -5.03 31.94 7.08
N ALA A 82 -3.75 31.64 6.80
CA ALA A 82 -3.25 31.41 5.44
C ALA A 82 -1.98 30.52 5.44
N PRO A 83 -1.80 29.60 4.48
CA PRO A 83 -2.50 29.50 3.20
C PRO A 83 -3.35 28.23 3.08
N ARG A 84 -4.66 28.34 3.34
CA ARG A 84 -5.61 27.34 2.82
C ARG A 84 -5.74 27.44 1.30
N ALA A 85 -5.56 28.63 0.72
CA ALA A 85 -5.61 28.82 -0.74
C ALA A 85 -4.47 28.08 -1.45
N ASP A 86 -3.19 28.30 -1.09
CA ASP A 86 -2.05 27.64 -1.77
C ASP A 86 -2.02 26.13 -1.53
N ALA A 87 -2.51 25.63 -0.39
CA ALA A 87 -2.62 24.20 -0.12
C ALA A 87 -3.79 23.54 -0.89
N ILE A 88 -4.90 24.26 -1.11
CA ILE A 88 -6.00 23.82 -1.98
C ILE A 88 -5.57 23.87 -3.44
N GLU A 89 -4.86 24.92 -3.85
CA GLU A 89 -4.28 25.09 -5.20
C GLU A 89 -3.25 23.99 -5.48
N ALA A 90 -2.36 23.69 -4.53
CA ALA A 90 -1.37 22.61 -4.60
C ALA A 90 -2.04 21.22 -4.63
N ALA A 91 -3.05 20.97 -3.79
CA ALA A 91 -3.80 19.72 -3.82
C ALA A 91 -4.60 19.56 -5.13
N LYS A 92 -5.14 20.65 -5.69
CA LYS A 92 -5.89 20.67 -6.95
C LYS A 92 -4.98 20.52 -8.18
N THR A 93 -3.79 21.12 -8.16
CA THR A 93 -2.78 20.97 -9.21
C THR A 93 -2.17 19.57 -9.21
N ASP A 94 -1.94 18.97 -8.03
CA ASP A 94 -1.49 17.56 -7.94
C ASP A 94 -2.59 16.58 -8.38
N SER A 95 -3.85 16.90 -8.07
CA SER A 95 -5.03 16.12 -8.50
C SER A 95 -5.27 16.15 -10.01
N LEU A 96 -4.75 17.13 -10.74
CA LEU A 96 -4.89 17.22 -12.21
C LEU A 96 -3.64 16.81 -12.98
N SER A 97 -2.51 16.59 -12.29
CA SER A 97 -1.22 16.29 -12.91
C SER A 97 -1.24 15.06 -13.82
N GLY A 98 -2.09 14.07 -13.52
CA GLY A 98 -2.30 12.89 -14.37
C GLY A 98 -3.02 13.17 -15.69
N TYR A 99 -3.81 14.23 -15.77
CA TYR A 99 -4.53 14.63 -16.99
C TYR A 99 -3.69 15.53 -17.91
N ASN A 100 -2.46 15.88 -17.50
CA ASN A 100 -1.56 16.66 -18.34
C ASN A 100 -1.29 15.94 -19.66
N GLY A 101 -1.69 16.56 -20.77
CA GLY A 101 -1.55 16.01 -22.13
C GLY A 101 -2.86 15.55 -22.78
N PHE A 102 -3.99 15.63 -22.08
CA PHE A 102 -5.32 15.36 -22.62
C PHE A 102 -6.08 16.66 -22.91
N GLY A 103 -6.92 16.65 -23.95
CA GLY A 103 -7.85 17.75 -24.24
C GLY A 103 -8.97 17.83 -23.19
N VAL A 104 -9.70 18.95 -23.14
CA VAL A 104 -10.82 19.09 -22.19
C VAL A 104 -11.87 17.99 -22.40
N ASP A 105 -12.19 17.68 -23.64
CA ASP A 105 -13.15 16.62 -23.99
C ASP A 105 -12.67 15.24 -23.54
N ASP A 106 -11.38 14.91 -23.75
CA ASP A 106 -10.77 13.66 -23.27
C ASP A 106 -10.84 13.56 -21.74
N VAL A 107 -10.61 14.67 -21.02
CA VAL A 107 -10.65 14.69 -19.55
C VAL A 107 -12.07 14.45 -19.03
N VAL A 108 -13.08 15.02 -19.67
CA VAL A 108 -14.49 14.75 -19.36
C VAL A 108 -14.79 13.26 -19.60
N GLU A 109 -14.38 12.72 -20.75
CA GLU A 109 -14.59 11.31 -21.08
C GLU A 109 -13.91 10.37 -20.07
N LEU A 110 -12.66 10.65 -19.72
CA LEU A 110 -11.90 9.91 -18.71
C LEU A 110 -12.61 9.94 -17.35
N HIS A 111 -13.05 11.13 -16.92
CA HIS A 111 -13.76 11.30 -15.65
C HIS A 111 -15.07 10.52 -15.63
N ASP A 112 -15.87 10.60 -16.69
CA ASP A 112 -17.19 9.94 -16.79
C ASP A 112 -17.07 8.41 -16.80
N ASN A 113 -15.95 7.87 -17.32
CA ASN A 113 -15.61 6.45 -17.25
C ASN A 113 -14.85 6.07 -15.96
N GLY A 114 -14.77 6.96 -14.97
CA GLY A 114 -14.16 6.68 -13.68
C GLY A 114 -12.64 6.52 -13.71
N VAL A 115 -11.98 7.05 -14.74
CA VAL A 115 -10.52 7.13 -14.83
C VAL A 115 -10.04 8.35 -14.04
N THR A 116 -9.33 8.10 -12.95
CA THR A 116 -8.80 9.15 -12.07
C THR A 116 -7.39 9.58 -12.48
N SER A 117 -7.02 10.82 -12.18
CA SER A 117 -5.63 11.32 -12.35
C SER A 117 -4.60 10.40 -11.70
N SER A 118 -4.88 9.89 -10.49
CA SER A 118 -4.00 8.94 -9.80
C SER A 118 -3.84 7.63 -10.57
N PHE A 119 -4.90 7.12 -11.21
CA PHE A 119 -4.82 5.93 -12.05
C PHE A 119 -3.87 6.14 -13.23
N ILE A 120 -3.96 7.29 -13.91
CA ILE A 120 -3.08 7.62 -15.05
C ILE A 120 -1.62 7.70 -14.59
N VAL A 121 -1.36 8.37 -13.47
CA VAL A 121 -0.01 8.48 -12.89
C VAL A 121 0.52 7.10 -12.50
N ASP A 122 -0.31 6.26 -11.89
CA ASP A 122 0.09 4.92 -11.47
C ASP A 122 0.35 3.98 -12.65
N MET A 123 -0.43 4.07 -13.73
CA MET A 123 -0.17 3.35 -14.98
C MET A 123 1.14 3.81 -15.63
N LYS A 124 1.41 5.12 -15.63
CA LYS A 124 2.69 5.67 -16.08
C LYS A 124 3.87 5.13 -15.25
N ARG A 125 3.72 5.07 -13.91
CA ARG A 125 4.70 4.45 -12.99
C ARG A 125 4.84 2.95 -13.20
N ALA A 126 3.80 2.28 -13.68
CA ALA A 126 3.85 0.88 -14.11
C ALA A 126 4.54 0.68 -15.47
N GLY A 127 5.07 1.74 -16.07
CA GLY A 127 5.74 1.70 -17.38
C GLY A 127 4.81 1.93 -18.57
N TYR A 128 3.51 2.16 -18.34
CA TYR A 128 2.51 2.45 -19.37
C TYR A 128 2.31 3.96 -19.53
N SER A 129 3.33 4.63 -20.09
CA SER A 129 3.27 6.03 -20.48
C SER A 129 2.68 6.21 -21.89
N GLY A 130 2.05 7.37 -22.14
CA GLY A 130 1.57 7.74 -23.48
C GLY A 130 0.34 6.97 -23.94
N LEU A 131 -0.49 6.50 -22.99
CA LEU A 131 -1.77 5.88 -23.30
C LEU A 131 -2.77 6.94 -23.78
N SER A 132 -3.58 6.59 -24.77
CA SER A 132 -4.71 7.43 -25.18
C SER A 132 -5.82 7.42 -24.13
N ALA A 133 -6.77 8.35 -24.23
CA ALA A 133 -7.93 8.40 -23.34
C ALA A 133 -8.71 7.07 -23.42
N GLY A 134 -9.02 6.61 -24.64
CA GLY A 134 -9.68 5.32 -24.87
C GLY A 134 -8.94 4.12 -24.26
N GLN A 135 -7.60 4.05 -24.38
CA GLN A 135 -6.83 2.96 -23.78
C GLN A 135 -6.92 2.96 -22.24
N LEU A 136 -6.90 4.14 -21.61
CA LEU A 136 -7.05 4.26 -20.16
C LEU A 136 -8.45 3.86 -19.71
N ILE A 137 -9.48 4.21 -20.49
CA ILE A 137 -10.87 3.82 -20.28
C ILE A 137 -11.01 2.31 -20.39
N ASP A 138 -10.46 1.69 -21.44
CA ASP A 138 -10.51 0.23 -21.63
C ASP A 138 -9.84 -0.50 -20.46
N LEU A 139 -8.63 -0.08 -20.08
CA LEU A 139 -7.93 -0.64 -18.91
C LEU A 139 -8.79 -0.54 -17.64
N ARG A 140 -9.44 0.61 -17.43
CA ARG A 140 -10.28 0.85 -16.26
C ARG A 140 -11.54 -0.03 -16.27
N ASN A 141 -12.21 -0.13 -17.41
CA ASN A 141 -13.44 -0.91 -17.59
C ASN A 141 -13.20 -2.41 -17.39
N HIS A 142 -12.05 -2.91 -17.84
CA HIS A 142 -11.61 -4.30 -17.65
C HIS A 142 -10.95 -4.56 -16.27
N GLY A 143 -10.96 -3.57 -15.37
CA GLY A 143 -10.46 -3.73 -14.00
C GLY A 143 -8.93 -3.88 -13.91
N VAL A 144 -8.20 -3.51 -14.95
CA VAL A 144 -6.74 -3.59 -14.97
C VAL A 144 -6.16 -2.56 -14.00
N SER A 145 -5.54 -3.02 -12.93
CA SER A 145 -4.86 -2.15 -11.97
C SER A 145 -3.40 -1.92 -12.33
N ALA A 146 -2.84 -0.77 -11.93
CA ALA A 146 -1.40 -0.53 -12.07
C ALA A 146 -0.53 -1.55 -11.32
N ALA A 147 -1.05 -2.12 -10.23
CA ALA A 147 -0.37 -3.19 -9.50
C ALA A 147 -0.30 -4.49 -10.33
N PHE A 148 -1.40 -4.82 -11.03
CA PHE A 148 -1.45 -5.93 -11.97
C PHE A 148 -0.52 -5.69 -13.18
N ALA A 149 -0.59 -4.50 -13.79
CA ALA A 149 0.29 -4.14 -14.90
C ALA A 149 1.79 -4.24 -14.51
N ARG A 150 2.16 -3.85 -13.28
CA ARG A 150 3.52 -4.04 -12.75
C ARG A 150 3.86 -5.51 -12.52
N SER A 151 2.95 -6.31 -11.99
CA SER A 151 3.25 -7.71 -11.70
C SER A 151 3.52 -8.50 -12.99
N VAL A 152 2.79 -8.21 -14.06
CA VAL A 152 2.98 -8.85 -15.38
C VAL A 152 4.30 -8.41 -16.04
N THR A 153 4.77 -7.19 -15.78
CA THR A 153 6.01 -6.64 -16.37
C THR A 153 7.28 -6.89 -15.54
N ALA A 154 7.15 -7.17 -14.24
CA ALA A 154 8.28 -7.36 -13.33
C ALA A 154 9.11 -8.63 -13.61
N ASP A 155 8.52 -9.64 -14.25
CA ASP A 155 9.15 -10.96 -14.43
C ASP A 155 10.06 -11.08 -15.66
N GLY A 156 10.60 -9.96 -16.14
CA GLY A 156 11.47 -9.94 -17.33
C GLY A 156 10.73 -10.23 -18.65
N GLN A 157 9.41 -10.33 -18.60
CA GLN A 157 8.57 -10.26 -19.79
C GLN A 157 8.61 -8.83 -20.29
N ARG A 158 9.03 -8.68 -21.56
CA ARG A 158 8.90 -7.43 -22.33
C ARG A 158 7.54 -6.80 -22.02
N LYS A 159 7.50 -5.48 -21.80
CA LYS A 159 6.25 -4.73 -21.59
C LYS A 159 5.18 -5.26 -22.56
N VAL A 160 4.17 -5.92 -22.01
CA VAL A 160 3.06 -6.44 -22.80
C VAL A 160 2.19 -5.26 -23.23
N ASP A 161 1.60 -5.34 -24.42
CA ASP A 161 0.70 -4.30 -24.91
C ASP A 161 -0.59 -4.23 -24.07
N VAL A 162 -1.33 -3.14 -24.23
CA VAL A 162 -2.56 -2.86 -23.47
C VAL A 162 -3.62 -3.95 -23.68
N ASN A 163 -3.79 -4.43 -24.92
CA ASN A 163 -4.79 -5.45 -25.21
C ASN A 163 -4.42 -6.77 -24.54
N THR A 164 -3.14 -7.13 -24.54
CA THR A 164 -2.67 -8.31 -23.79
C THR A 164 -2.90 -8.18 -22.29
N LEU A 165 -2.67 -7.00 -21.67
CA LEU A 165 -2.99 -6.81 -20.25
C LEU A 165 -4.48 -7.03 -19.96
N ILE A 166 -5.34 -6.46 -20.80
CA ILE A 166 -6.80 -6.60 -20.67
C ILE A 166 -7.18 -8.08 -20.74
N ARG A 167 -6.72 -8.79 -21.77
CA ARG A 167 -7.01 -10.22 -21.93
C ARG A 167 -6.52 -11.05 -20.73
N LEU A 168 -5.31 -10.80 -20.23
CA LEU A 168 -4.82 -11.51 -19.05
C LEU A 168 -5.68 -11.21 -17.81
N CYS A 169 -6.12 -9.98 -17.64
CA CYS A 169 -6.97 -9.56 -16.52
C CYS A 169 -8.36 -10.21 -16.58
N ASP A 170 -9.01 -10.18 -17.75
CA ASP A 170 -10.34 -10.74 -17.99
C ASP A 170 -10.40 -12.25 -17.68
N HIS A 171 -9.33 -12.97 -18.03
CA HIS A 171 -9.20 -14.41 -17.75
C HIS A 171 -8.61 -14.71 -16.35
N GLY A 172 -8.39 -13.69 -15.51
CA GLY A 172 -7.90 -13.85 -14.15
C GLY A 172 -6.50 -14.48 -14.08
N ILE A 173 -5.65 -14.18 -15.07
CA ILE A 173 -4.29 -14.70 -15.19
C ILE A 173 -3.33 -13.77 -14.47
N SER A 174 -2.75 -14.26 -13.38
CA SER A 174 -1.70 -13.53 -12.65
C SER A 174 -0.31 -13.91 -13.14
N ALA A 175 0.66 -13.01 -12.94
CA ALA A 175 2.07 -13.31 -13.10
C ALA A 175 2.52 -14.53 -12.26
N GLY A 176 1.95 -14.70 -11.06
CA GLY A 176 2.15 -15.87 -10.22
C GLY A 176 1.72 -17.18 -10.88
N TYR A 177 0.60 -17.19 -11.60
CA TYR A 177 0.13 -18.36 -12.34
C TYR A 177 1.07 -18.71 -13.50
N ALA A 178 1.46 -17.72 -14.32
CA ALA A 178 2.41 -17.94 -15.42
C ALA A 178 3.77 -18.46 -14.90
N ASN A 179 4.28 -17.90 -13.81
CA ASN A 179 5.50 -18.37 -13.16
C ASN A 179 5.38 -19.79 -12.60
N ALA A 180 4.24 -20.13 -12.01
CA ALA A 180 3.98 -21.47 -11.49
C ALA A 180 3.99 -22.51 -12.62
N LEU A 181 3.34 -22.21 -13.75
CA LEU A 181 3.37 -23.06 -14.94
C LEU A 181 4.80 -23.22 -15.50
N SER A 182 5.55 -22.14 -15.61
CA SER A 182 6.96 -22.17 -16.01
C SER A 182 7.80 -23.08 -15.11
N ARG A 183 7.64 -22.98 -13.78
CA ARG A 183 8.32 -23.85 -12.80
C ARG A 183 7.87 -25.31 -12.85
N SER A 184 6.65 -25.58 -13.34
CA SER A 184 6.17 -26.95 -13.57
C SER A 184 6.72 -27.60 -14.85
N GLY A 185 7.47 -26.83 -15.66
CA GLY A 185 8.11 -27.30 -16.90
C GLY A 185 7.44 -26.80 -18.18
N LEU A 186 6.37 -25.99 -18.08
CA LEU A 186 5.74 -25.36 -19.24
C LEU A 186 6.37 -23.99 -19.51
N THR A 187 7.48 -24.01 -20.23
CA THR A 187 8.20 -22.80 -20.65
C THR A 187 7.78 -22.35 -22.04
N GLY A 188 7.86 -21.05 -22.32
CA GLY A 188 7.60 -20.51 -23.67
C GLY A 188 6.14 -20.46 -24.08
N LEU A 189 5.22 -20.43 -23.11
CA LEU A 189 3.79 -20.28 -23.34
C LEU A 189 3.47 -18.92 -23.96
N SER A 190 2.61 -18.91 -24.97
CA SER A 190 2.00 -17.68 -25.48
C SER A 190 0.91 -17.17 -24.53
N THR A 191 0.45 -15.93 -24.72
CA THR A 191 -0.72 -15.39 -24.02
C THR A 191 -1.94 -16.30 -24.23
N ASP A 192 -2.15 -16.78 -25.46
CA ASP A 192 -3.28 -17.65 -25.79
C ASP A 192 -3.17 -19.01 -25.10
N ASP A 193 -1.97 -19.57 -24.96
CA ASP A 193 -1.75 -20.80 -24.18
C ASP A 193 -2.08 -20.61 -22.69
N LEU A 194 -1.66 -19.49 -22.10
CA LEU A 194 -1.95 -19.18 -20.70
C LEU A 194 -3.45 -19.06 -20.45
N ILE A 195 -4.15 -18.38 -21.37
CA ILE A 195 -5.61 -18.25 -21.36
C ILE A 195 -6.26 -19.62 -21.49
N ALA A 196 -5.91 -20.40 -22.50
CA ALA A 196 -6.49 -21.71 -22.72
C ALA A 196 -6.30 -22.63 -21.49
N LEU A 197 -5.08 -22.73 -20.95
CA LEU A 197 -4.83 -23.52 -19.75
C LEU A 197 -5.67 -23.04 -18.55
N ARG A 198 -5.79 -21.73 -18.37
CA ARG A 198 -6.55 -21.13 -17.26
C ARG A 198 -8.05 -21.39 -17.38
N ASP A 199 -8.60 -21.21 -18.56
CA ASP A 199 -10.02 -21.40 -18.86
C ASP A 199 -10.44 -22.87 -18.72
N HIS A 200 -9.56 -23.79 -19.09
CA HIS A 200 -9.74 -25.22 -18.87
C HIS A 200 -9.51 -25.65 -17.40
N GLY A 201 -9.04 -24.75 -16.52
CA GLY A 201 -8.83 -25.06 -15.10
C GLY A 201 -7.53 -25.81 -14.80
N VAL A 202 -6.59 -25.85 -15.73
CA VAL A 202 -5.30 -26.50 -15.55
C VAL A 202 -4.46 -25.74 -14.54
N SER A 203 -3.98 -26.41 -13.49
CA SER A 203 -3.09 -25.83 -12.49
C SER A 203 -1.63 -26.29 -12.66
N ALA A 204 -0.67 -25.53 -12.13
CA ALA A 204 0.73 -25.92 -12.11
C ALA A 204 0.97 -27.21 -11.30
N GLU A 205 0.16 -27.46 -10.27
CA GLU A 205 0.17 -28.69 -9.49
C GLU A 205 -0.27 -29.88 -10.33
N TYR A 206 -1.31 -29.71 -11.14
CA TYR A 206 -1.77 -30.76 -12.07
C TYR A 206 -0.68 -31.13 -13.08
N VAL A 207 -0.04 -30.13 -13.70
CA VAL A 207 1.08 -30.34 -14.62
C VAL A 207 2.25 -31.06 -13.93
N THR A 208 2.59 -30.65 -12.71
CA THR A 208 3.63 -31.30 -11.90
C THR A 208 3.27 -32.75 -11.58
N ALA A 209 1.99 -33.03 -11.29
CA ALA A 209 1.51 -34.37 -11.00
C ALA A 209 1.58 -35.29 -12.24
N LEU A 210 1.24 -34.79 -13.42
CA LEU A 210 1.42 -35.51 -14.69
C LEU A 210 2.90 -35.83 -14.96
N ALA A 211 3.79 -34.85 -14.76
CA ALA A 211 5.22 -35.04 -14.92
C ALA A 211 5.79 -36.10 -13.96
N ARG A 212 5.31 -36.14 -12.71
CA ARG A 212 5.65 -37.18 -11.72
C ARG A 212 5.09 -38.55 -12.08
N ALA A 213 3.94 -38.60 -12.75
CA ALA A 213 3.37 -39.82 -13.30
C ALA A 213 4.08 -40.29 -14.59
N GLY A 214 5.09 -39.55 -15.07
CA GLY A 214 5.92 -39.90 -16.22
C GLY A 214 5.45 -39.27 -17.54
N TYR A 215 4.40 -38.45 -17.53
CA TYR A 215 3.94 -37.71 -18.70
C TYR A 215 4.58 -36.32 -18.70
N LYS A 216 5.81 -36.26 -19.22
CA LYS A 216 6.62 -35.04 -19.32
C LYS A 216 6.55 -34.48 -20.74
N ALA A 217 6.83 -33.18 -20.87
CA ALA A 217 6.90 -32.49 -22.17
C ALA A 217 5.64 -32.67 -23.05
N LEU A 218 4.47 -32.71 -22.41
CA LEU A 218 3.19 -32.71 -23.12
C LEU A 218 2.93 -31.36 -23.77
N ALA A 219 2.32 -31.35 -24.95
CA ALA A 219 1.78 -30.14 -25.54
C ALA A 219 0.63 -29.59 -24.65
N THR A 220 0.41 -28.28 -24.67
CA THR A 220 -0.68 -27.64 -23.91
C THR A 220 -2.04 -28.26 -24.25
N ALA A 221 -2.27 -28.55 -25.54
CA ALA A 221 -3.45 -29.27 -26.02
C ALA A 221 -3.65 -30.64 -25.35
N ASP A 222 -2.58 -31.44 -25.18
CA ASP A 222 -2.68 -32.76 -24.55
C ASP A 222 -2.95 -32.65 -23.05
N ILE A 223 -2.39 -31.65 -22.38
CA ILE A 223 -2.63 -31.38 -20.96
C ILE A 223 -4.09 -31.00 -20.73
N MET A 224 -4.62 -30.09 -21.54
CA MET A 224 -6.04 -29.70 -21.49
C MET A 224 -6.93 -30.91 -21.77
N ARG A 225 -6.63 -31.68 -22.82
CA ARG A 225 -7.39 -32.88 -23.17
C ARG A 225 -7.39 -33.93 -22.05
N LEU A 226 -6.27 -34.16 -21.37
CA LEU A 226 -6.24 -35.04 -20.19
C LEU A 226 -7.11 -34.48 -19.06
N TYR A 227 -7.04 -33.17 -18.82
CA TYR A 227 -7.77 -32.51 -17.74
C TYR A 227 -9.30 -32.57 -17.98
N ASP A 228 -9.73 -32.24 -19.19
CA ASP A 228 -11.14 -32.23 -19.61
C ASP A 228 -11.79 -33.63 -19.50
N ASN A 229 -11.01 -34.69 -19.75
CA ASN A 229 -11.47 -36.08 -19.59
C ASN A 229 -11.33 -36.58 -18.13
N GLY A 230 -10.85 -35.74 -17.21
CA GLY A 230 -10.69 -36.10 -15.80
C GLY A 230 -9.56 -37.10 -15.52
N VAL A 231 -8.57 -37.16 -16.41
CA VAL A 231 -7.38 -38.03 -16.28
C VAL A 231 -6.36 -37.35 -15.38
N ASN A 232 -6.42 -37.63 -14.07
CA ASN A 232 -5.47 -37.11 -13.09
C ASN A 232 -4.42 -38.16 -12.67
N ALA A 233 -3.39 -37.73 -11.92
CA ALA A 233 -2.31 -38.62 -11.50
C ALA A 233 -2.79 -39.81 -10.64
N ALA A 234 -3.84 -39.64 -9.82
CA ALA A 234 -4.40 -40.73 -9.02
C ALA A 234 -5.09 -41.78 -9.90
N TYR A 235 -5.84 -41.33 -10.90
CA TYR A 235 -6.44 -42.19 -11.92
C TYR A 235 -5.37 -42.98 -12.69
N ILE A 236 -4.31 -42.31 -13.14
CA ILE A 236 -3.18 -42.94 -13.85
C ILE A 236 -2.55 -44.05 -12.98
N GLN A 237 -2.30 -43.77 -11.70
CA GLN A 237 -1.71 -44.74 -10.78
C GLN A 237 -2.61 -45.97 -10.58
N ARG A 238 -3.92 -45.75 -10.40
CA ARG A 238 -4.90 -46.84 -10.26
C ARG A 238 -4.90 -47.75 -11.49
N VAL A 239 -5.07 -47.18 -12.68
CA VAL A 239 -5.15 -47.97 -13.92
C VAL A 239 -3.85 -48.74 -14.20
N ARG A 240 -2.68 -48.15 -13.91
CA ARG A 240 -1.39 -48.86 -14.03
C ARG A 240 -1.31 -50.06 -13.10
N HIS A 241 -1.77 -49.91 -11.86
CA HIS A 241 -1.82 -50.99 -10.89
C HIS A 241 -2.75 -52.12 -11.36
N ASP A 242 -3.98 -51.78 -11.77
CA ASP A 242 -5.00 -52.75 -12.11
C ASP A 242 -4.69 -53.52 -13.41
N LEU A 243 -4.06 -52.86 -14.38
CA LEU A 243 -3.62 -53.47 -15.64
C LEU A 243 -2.23 -54.11 -15.56
N ASN A 244 -1.53 -53.97 -14.43
CA ASN A 244 -0.11 -54.30 -14.29
C ASN A 244 0.74 -53.74 -15.45
N SER A 245 0.42 -52.51 -15.87
CA SER A 245 1.07 -51.84 -17.01
C SER A 245 1.83 -50.63 -16.53
N THR A 246 3.06 -50.48 -17.02
CA THR A 246 3.94 -49.35 -16.68
C THR A 246 3.90 -48.25 -17.75
N HIS A 247 3.29 -48.50 -18.91
CA HIS A 247 3.26 -47.56 -20.03
C HIS A 247 1.89 -47.52 -20.69
N LEU A 248 1.20 -46.38 -20.53
CA LEU A 248 -0.07 -46.09 -21.19
C LEU A 248 0.09 -44.76 -21.94
N THR A 249 -0.34 -44.69 -23.19
CA THR A 249 -0.38 -43.42 -23.92
C THR A 249 -1.50 -42.52 -23.38
N ILE A 250 -1.44 -41.22 -23.67
CA ILE A 250 -2.53 -40.30 -23.30
C ILE A 250 -3.88 -40.74 -23.90
N ASP A 251 -3.87 -41.23 -25.15
CA ASP A 251 -5.08 -41.72 -25.82
C ASP A 251 -5.64 -42.97 -25.14
N GLN A 252 -4.77 -43.87 -24.67
CA GLN A 252 -5.20 -45.05 -23.92
C GLN A 252 -5.80 -44.65 -22.57
N LEU A 253 -5.18 -43.73 -21.85
CA LEU A 253 -5.71 -43.24 -20.57
C LEU A 253 -7.10 -42.62 -20.71
N ILE A 254 -7.28 -41.78 -21.74
CA ILE A 254 -8.56 -41.14 -22.05
C ILE A 254 -9.60 -42.20 -22.43
N ARG A 255 -9.27 -43.12 -23.35
CA ARG A 255 -10.21 -44.20 -23.74
C ARG A 255 -10.65 -45.05 -22.55
N LEU A 256 -9.72 -45.39 -21.65
CA LEU A 256 -10.04 -46.16 -20.45
C LEU A 256 -10.98 -45.37 -19.53
N ARG A 257 -10.75 -44.06 -19.40
CA ARG A 257 -11.54 -43.16 -18.54
C ARG A 257 -12.96 -42.98 -19.07
N ASP A 258 -13.08 -42.80 -20.38
CA ASP A 258 -14.36 -42.69 -21.09
C ASP A 258 -15.15 -44.00 -21.05
N SER A 259 -14.44 -45.13 -20.97
CA SER A 259 -15.05 -46.47 -20.82
C SER A 259 -15.46 -46.78 -19.36
N GLY A 260 -15.22 -45.86 -18.42
CA GLY A 260 -15.59 -46.04 -17.00
C GLY A 260 -14.67 -46.97 -16.19
N ILE A 261 -13.47 -47.27 -16.71
CA ILE A 261 -12.43 -48.04 -16.01
C ILE A 261 -11.63 -47.10 -15.09
#